data_AF-A0A931WPH7-F1
#
_entry.id   AF-A0A931WPH7-F1
#
_cell.length_a   1.000
_cell.length_b   1.000
_cell.length_c   1.000
_cell.angle_alpha   90.00
_cell.angle_beta   90.00
_cell.angle_gamma   90.00
#
_symmetry.space_group_name_H-M   'P 1'
#
loop_
_entity.id
_entity.type
_entity.pdbx_description
1 polymer ?
#
loop_
_entity_poly.entity_id
_entity_poly.type
_entity_poly.pdbx_seq_one_letter_code
_entity_poly.pdbx_strand_id
1 'polypeptide(L)'
;MRLSTLEISGFKSFAKPTTLEFPVAVSAIVGPNGSGKSNVAEAIRWVLGEQSMKSLRGKRGEDLIFNGSDKAAKLGKASVTLVFDNADGRIPLDFTEVRIGRKIFRDGTNEYLLNDSIVRLKDVVELIARMGLGDTKHNIIGQGEVDRWLLSSPRDRKEILEEALGLKVYQLK
;
A
#
# COMPACT_ATOMS: atom_id res chain seq x y z
N MET A 1 -2.41 -10.41 -14.24
CA MET A 1 -2.13 -9.61 -13.04
C MET A 1 -2.25 -8.14 -13.38
N ARG A 2 -3.39 -7.55 -13.00
CA ARG A 2 -3.66 -6.12 -13.10
C ARG A 2 -4.41 -5.68 -11.84
N LEU A 3 -4.08 -4.52 -11.30
CA LEU A 3 -4.90 -3.90 -10.25
C LEU A 3 -6.27 -3.55 -10.85
N SER A 4 -7.35 -4.12 -10.33
CA SER A 4 -8.71 -3.83 -10.78
C SER A 4 -9.36 -2.76 -9.90
N THR A 5 -9.24 -2.90 -8.58
CA THR A 5 -9.98 -2.08 -7.63
C THR A 5 -9.16 -1.75 -6.39
N LEU A 6 -9.38 -0.56 -5.84
CA LEU A 6 -8.94 -0.13 -4.51
C LEU A 6 -10.16 0.31 -3.69
N GLU A 7 -10.45 -0.45 -2.64
CA GLU A 7 -11.48 -0.14 -1.65
C GLU A 7 -10.83 0.53 -0.44
N ILE A 8 -11.33 1.69 -0.03
CA ILE A 8 -10.78 2.48 1.08
C ILE A 8 -11.93 2.89 1.99
N SER A 9 -11.77 2.68 3.31
CA SER A 9 -12.73 3.16 4.29
C SER A 9 -12.05 3.54 5.60
N GLY A 10 -12.36 4.71 6.13
CA GLY A 10 -11.82 5.24 7.36
C GLY A 10 -10.32 5.53 7.34
N PHE A 11 -9.64 5.44 6.19
CA PHE A 11 -8.21 5.68 6.07
C PHE A 11 -7.93 7.16 5.81
N LYS A 12 -7.25 7.83 6.74
CA LYS A 12 -6.90 9.26 6.65
C LYS A 12 -8.10 10.10 6.23
N SER A 13 -8.05 10.76 5.08
CA SER A 13 -9.13 11.62 4.57
C SER A 13 -10.38 10.87 4.09
N PHE A 14 -10.34 9.55 3.93
CA PHE A 14 -11.44 8.74 3.41
C PHE A 14 -12.41 8.34 4.53
N ALA A 15 -13.20 9.29 5.02
CA ALA A 15 -14.17 9.03 6.09
C ALA A 15 -15.29 8.05 5.69
N LYS A 16 -15.72 8.09 4.43
CA LYS A 16 -16.73 7.18 3.88
C LYS A 16 -16.05 6.07 3.07
N PRO A 17 -16.68 4.89 2.95
CA PRO A 17 -16.25 3.88 1.99
C PRO A 17 -16.19 4.47 0.58
N THR A 18 -15.05 4.29 -0.08
CA THR A 18 -14.79 4.74 -1.44
C THR A 18 -14.14 3.60 -2.21
N THR A 19 -14.66 3.35 -3.41
CA THR A 19 -14.10 2.36 -4.34
C THR A 19 -13.53 3.11 -5.54
N LEU A 20 -12.27 2.83 -5.88
CA LEU A 20 -11.60 3.34 -7.07
C LEU A 20 -11.35 2.17 -8.02
N GLU A 21 -11.84 2.28 -9.25
CA GLU A 21 -11.65 1.30 -10.30
C GLU A 21 -10.51 1.71 -11.22
N PHE A 22 -9.71 0.75 -11.66
CA PHE A 22 -8.55 0.94 -12.55
C PHE A 22 -8.74 0.13 -13.85
N PRO A 23 -9.74 0.45 -14.69
CA PRO A 23 -10.11 -0.38 -15.85
C PRO A 23 -9.03 -0.41 -16.94
N VAL A 24 -8.07 0.52 -16.92
CA VAL A 24 -7.07 0.74 -17.96
C VAL A 24 -5.66 0.81 -17.38
N ALA A 25 -4.64 0.65 -18.23
CA ALA A 25 -3.23 0.63 -17.83
C ALA A 25 -2.76 1.93 -17.17
N VAL A 26 -3.31 3.07 -17.58
CA VAL A 26 -2.94 4.40 -17.04
C VAL A 26 -4.18 5.06 -16.45
N SER A 27 -4.15 5.25 -15.13
CA SER A 27 -5.22 5.94 -14.39
C SER A 27 -4.65 7.17 -13.70
N ALA A 28 -5.39 8.29 -13.75
CA ALA A 28 -4.98 9.55 -13.15
C ALA A 28 -5.90 9.90 -11.97
N ILE A 29 -5.30 10.29 -10.85
CA ILE A 29 -6.02 10.77 -9.65
C ILE A 29 -5.77 12.26 -9.51
N VAL A 30 -6.81 13.06 -9.74
CA VAL A 30 -6.74 14.53 -9.78
C VAL A 30 -7.65 15.18 -8.75
N GLY A 31 -7.43 16.47 -8.48
CA GLY A 31 -8.19 17.25 -7.50
C GLY A 31 -7.36 18.33 -6.78
N PRO A 32 -7.99 19.20 -5.97
CA PRO A 32 -7.32 20.29 -5.27
C PRO A 32 -6.25 19.83 -4.26
N ASN A 33 -5.34 20.70 -3.87
CA ASN A 33 -4.40 20.40 -2.78
C ASN A 33 -5.16 20.16 -1.47
N GLY A 34 -4.71 19.18 -0.69
CA GLY A 34 -5.39 18.76 0.54
C GLY A 34 -6.60 17.83 0.34
N SER A 35 -7.03 17.54 -0.89
CA SER A 35 -8.21 16.69 -1.15
C SER A 35 -8.01 15.19 -0.92
N GLY A 36 -6.84 14.77 -0.43
CA GLY A 36 -6.56 13.36 -0.13
C GLY A 36 -5.96 12.53 -1.27
N LYS A 37 -5.62 13.13 -2.43
CA LYS A 37 -4.98 12.41 -3.56
C LYS A 37 -3.79 11.57 -3.13
N SER A 38 -2.87 12.18 -2.38
CA SER A 38 -1.65 11.51 -1.92
C SER A 38 -1.93 10.44 -0.86
N ASN A 39 -3.11 10.44 -0.23
CA ASN A 39 -3.52 9.38 0.69
C ASN A 39 -3.92 8.11 -0.07
N VAL A 40 -4.25 8.18 -1.37
CA VAL A 40 -4.47 6.99 -2.20
C VAL A 40 -3.19 6.19 -2.34
N ALA A 41 -2.08 6.86 -2.71
CA ALA A 41 -0.78 6.20 -2.82
C ALA A 41 -0.31 5.61 -1.48
N GLU A 42 -0.59 6.29 -0.36
CA GLU A 42 -0.30 5.76 0.97
C GLU A 42 -1.17 4.58 1.35
N ALA A 43 -2.45 4.58 1.00
CA ALA A 43 -3.35 3.45 1.21
C ALA A 43 -2.81 2.20 0.49
N ILE A 44 -2.37 2.36 -0.77
CA ILE A 44 -1.73 1.29 -1.56
C ILE A 44 -0.44 0.81 -0.89
N ARG A 45 0.48 1.71 -0.48
CA ARG A 45 1.71 1.30 0.24
C ARG A 45 1.39 0.53 1.52
N TRP A 46 0.42 1.04 2.30
CA TRP A 46 0.07 0.50 3.60
C TRP A 46 -0.51 -0.91 3.52
N VAL A 47 -1.42 -1.17 2.58
CA VAL A 47 -2.00 -2.51 2.38
C VAL A 47 -1.01 -3.50 1.79
N LEU A 48 -0.03 -3.03 1.01
CA LEU A 48 1.09 -3.85 0.51
C LEU A 48 2.16 -4.15 1.57
N GLY A 49 1.94 -3.77 2.82
CA GLY A 49 2.77 -4.19 3.96
C GLY A 49 3.73 -3.14 4.50
N GLU A 50 3.73 -1.90 4.00
CA GLU A 50 4.55 -0.82 4.55
C GLU A 50 4.28 -0.63 6.06
N GLN A 51 5.36 -0.62 6.85
CA GLN A 51 5.32 -0.45 8.31
C GLN A 51 5.94 0.87 8.75
N SER A 52 6.71 1.53 7.89
CA SER A 52 7.33 2.82 8.19
C SER A 52 6.26 3.91 8.28
N MET A 53 5.96 4.34 9.50
CA MET A 53 5.06 5.47 9.74
C MET A 53 5.57 6.76 9.07
N LYS A 54 6.89 6.93 8.96
CA LYS A 54 7.51 8.03 8.22
C LYS A 54 7.13 7.99 6.74
N SER A 55 7.20 6.82 6.10
CA SER A 55 6.78 6.63 4.70
C SER A 55 5.29 6.91 4.51
N LEU A 56 4.49 6.57 5.51
CA LEU A 56 3.04 6.77 5.54
C LEU A 56 2.64 8.15 6.09
N ARG A 57 3.56 9.11 6.24
CA ARG A 57 3.31 10.46 6.80
C ARG A 57 2.44 10.45 8.06
N GLY A 58 2.75 9.57 9.00
CA GLY A 58 2.10 9.46 10.31
C GLY A 58 3.13 9.30 11.43
N LYS A 59 2.70 9.38 12.69
CA LYS A 59 3.56 9.13 13.86
C LYS A 59 3.26 7.78 14.50
N ARG A 60 1.98 7.40 14.55
CA ARG A 60 1.46 6.15 15.13
C ARG A 60 0.45 5.52 14.19
N GLY A 61 0.23 4.21 14.31
CA GLY A 61 -0.71 3.48 13.45
C GLY A 61 -2.13 4.06 13.49
N GLU A 62 -2.60 4.49 14.66
CA GLU A 62 -3.92 5.12 14.80
C GLU A 62 -4.07 6.45 14.05
N ASP A 63 -2.97 7.13 13.70
CA ASP A 63 -3.00 8.34 12.88
C ASP A 63 -3.44 8.05 11.42
N LEU A 64 -3.45 6.78 11.02
CA LEU A 64 -3.98 6.34 9.72
C LEU A 64 -5.51 6.24 9.74
N ILE A 65 -6.15 6.29 10.91
CA ILE A 65 -7.60 6.25 11.06
C ILE A 65 -8.15 7.68 10.94
N PHE A 66 -9.25 7.85 10.21
CA PHE A 66 -9.93 9.13 10.07
C PHE A 66 -10.25 9.70 11.46
N ASN A 67 -9.67 10.86 11.75
CA ASN A 67 -9.70 11.44 13.08
C ASN A 67 -10.82 12.48 13.27
N GLY A 68 -11.78 12.52 12.35
CA GLY A 68 -12.91 13.45 12.39
C GLY A 68 -12.65 14.75 11.63
N SER A 69 -13.73 15.50 11.46
CA SER A 69 -13.77 16.87 10.94
C SER A 69 -14.99 17.57 11.54
N ASP A 70 -15.17 18.86 11.24
CA ASP A 70 -16.38 19.60 11.67
C ASP A 70 -17.69 18.96 11.17
N LYS A 71 -17.61 18.13 10.12
CA LYS A 71 -18.76 17.50 9.48
C LYS A 71 -18.93 16.01 9.81
N ALA A 72 -17.94 15.38 10.45
CA ALA A 72 -17.97 13.93 10.69
C ALA A 72 -17.17 13.54 11.93
N ALA A 73 -17.73 12.65 12.75
CA ALA A 73 -17.06 12.11 13.92
C ALA A 73 -15.84 11.25 13.53
N LYS A 74 -14.88 11.17 14.45
CA LYS A 74 -13.72 10.28 14.32
C LYS A 74 -14.16 8.81 14.25
N LEU A 75 -13.47 8.00 13.45
CA LEU A 75 -13.79 6.57 13.30
C LEU A 75 -12.93 5.69 14.22
N GLY A 76 -13.40 4.47 14.49
CA GLY A 76 -12.71 3.48 15.32
C GLY A 76 -11.76 2.56 14.55
N LYS A 77 -11.84 2.54 13.22
CA LYS A 77 -11.00 1.69 12.37
C LYS A 77 -10.78 2.29 10.98
N ALA A 78 -9.72 1.84 10.31
CA ALA A 78 -9.49 2.03 8.89
C ALA A 78 -9.31 0.68 8.20
N SER A 79 -9.71 0.60 6.94
CA SER A 79 -9.52 -0.58 6.09
C SER A 79 -9.18 -0.17 4.67
N VAL A 80 -8.26 -0.90 4.06
CA VAL A 80 -7.90 -0.77 2.66
C VAL A 80 -7.83 -2.17 2.04
N THR A 81 -8.41 -2.36 0.86
CA THR A 81 -8.34 -3.61 0.10
C THR A 81 -7.92 -3.31 -1.33
N LEU A 82 -6.90 -4.01 -1.83
CA LEU A 82 -6.58 -4.07 -3.25
C LEU A 82 -7.17 -5.34 -3.83
N VAL A 83 -7.75 -5.22 -5.02
CA VAL A 83 -8.27 -6.34 -5.80
C VAL A 83 -7.46 -6.43 -7.08
N PHE A 84 -6.94 -7.62 -7.36
CA PHE A 84 -6.17 -7.91 -8.55
C PHE A 84 -6.90 -8.92 -9.41
N ASP A 85 -6.97 -8.62 -10.71
CA ASP A 85 -7.31 -9.58 -11.75
C ASP A 85 -6.12 -10.52 -11.96
N ASN A 86 -6.35 -11.81 -11.71
CA ASN A 86 -5.39 -12.90 -11.79
C ASN A 86 -5.79 -13.96 -12.84
N ALA A 87 -6.55 -13.59 -13.87
CA ALA A 87 -6.95 -14.53 -14.93
C ALA A 87 -5.77 -15.15 -15.70
N ASP A 88 -4.60 -14.51 -15.67
CA ASP A 88 -3.35 -15.01 -16.28
C ASP A 88 -2.51 -15.90 -15.35
N GLY A 89 -2.96 -16.14 -14.11
CA GLY A 89 -2.29 -17.01 -13.13
C GLY A 89 -0.91 -16.54 -12.67
N ARG A 90 -0.56 -15.26 -12.86
CA ARG A 90 0.76 -14.72 -12.46
C ARG A 90 0.92 -14.60 -10.95
N ILE A 91 -0.16 -14.39 -10.20
CA ILE A 91 -0.16 -14.49 -8.75
C ILE A 91 -0.30 -15.98 -8.41
N PRO A 92 0.62 -16.57 -7.60
CA PRO A 92 0.65 -18.01 -7.33
C PRO A 92 -0.43 -18.43 -6.32
N LEU A 93 -1.69 -18.20 -6.69
CA LEU A 93 -2.90 -18.53 -5.95
C LEU A 93 -3.94 -19.04 -6.95
N ASP A 94 -4.67 -20.09 -6.58
CA ASP A 94 -5.68 -20.74 -7.44
C ASP A 94 -7.01 -19.94 -7.46
N PHE A 95 -6.91 -18.64 -7.69
CA PHE A 95 -8.05 -17.72 -7.78
C PHE A 95 -7.87 -16.79 -8.98
N THR A 96 -8.96 -16.54 -9.71
CA THR A 96 -9.00 -15.57 -10.81
C THR A 96 -9.04 -14.13 -10.33
N GLU A 97 -9.42 -13.92 -9.07
CA GLU A 97 -9.37 -12.64 -8.36
C GLU A 97 -8.61 -12.82 -7.04
N VAL A 98 -7.67 -11.91 -6.75
CA VAL A 98 -6.91 -11.90 -5.49
C VAL A 98 -7.17 -10.60 -4.76
N ARG A 99 -7.67 -10.70 -3.52
CA ARG A 99 -7.98 -9.57 -2.63
C ARG A 99 -6.94 -9.52 -1.51
N ILE A 100 -6.21 -8.41 -1.40
CA ILE A 100 -5.24 -8.16 -0.34
C ILE A 100 -5.76 -7.02 0.51
N GLY A 101 -6.07 -7.29 1.77
CA GLY A 101 -6.68 -6.34 2.70
C GLY A 101 -5.82 -6.07 3.92
N ARG A 102 -5.95 -4.87 4.47
CA ARG A 102 -5.38 -4.50 5.78
C ARG A 102 -6.38 -3.65 6.55
N LYS A 103 -6.54 -3.94 7.84
CA LYS A 103 -7.35 -3.17 8.78
C LYS A 103 -6.50 -2.74 9.97
N ILE A 104 -6.83 -1.60 10.55
CA ILE A 104 -6.28 -1.13 11.82
C ILE A 104 -7.39 -0.58 12.70
N PHE A 105 -7.28 -0.88 13.98
CA PHE A 105 -8.19 -0.43 15.03
C PHE A 105 -7.48 0.56 15.96
N ARG A 106 -8.23 1.35 16.72
CA ARG A 106 -7.66 2.36 17.63
C ARG A 106 -6.82 1.79 18.77
N ASP A 107 -7.02 0.54 19.12
CA ASP A 107 -6.18 -0.18 20.08
C ASP A 107 -4.79 -0.53 19.51
N GLY A 108 -4.53 -0.25 18.23
CA GLY A 108 -3.29 -0.56 17.52
C GLY A 108 -3.30 -1.94 16.85
N THR A 109 -4.36 -2.73 17.02
CA THR A 109 -4.49 -4.05 16.40
C THR A 109 -4.52 -3.90 14.88
N ASN A 110 -3.70 -4.68 14.18
CA ASN A 110 -3.66 -4.77 12.72
C ASN A 110 -4.17 -6.15 12.30
N GLU A 111 -5.10 -6.19 11.33
CA GLU A 111 -5.54 -7.41 10.68
C GLU A 111 -5.11 -7.38 9.21
N TYR A 112 -4.54 -8.48 8.72
CA TYR A 112 -4.18 -8.66 7.32
C TYR A 112 -5.11 -9.71 6.73
N LEU A 113 -5.57 -9.47 5.51
CA LEU A 113 -6.53 -10.33 4.83
C LEU A 113 -6.01 -10.74 3.46
N LEU A 114 -6.21 -12.01 3.12
CA LEU A 114 -6.03 -12.54 1.78
C LEU A 114 -7.30 -13.30 1.41
N ASN A 115 -8.02 -12.84 0.37
CA ASN A 115 -9.34 -13.36 -0.01
C ASN A 115 -10.27 -13.51 1.21
N ASP A 116 -10.38 -12.41 1.98
CA ASP A 116 -11.20 -12.29 3.21
C ASP A 116 -10.80 -13.21 4.39
N SER A 117 -9.78 -14.05 4.22
CA SER A 117 -9.20 -14.86 5.29
C SER A 117 -8.13 -14.10 6.05
N ILE A 118 -8.14 -14.18 7.39
CA ILE A 118 -7.11 -13.54 8.23
C ILE A 118 -5.78 -14.27 8.05
N VAL A 119 -4.73 -13.51 7.73
CA VAL A 119 -3.36 -13.99 7.54
C VAL A 119 -2.38 -13.13 8.33
N ARG A 120 -1.11 -13.52 8.37
CA ARG A 120 -0.05 -12.71 9.00
C ARG A 120 0.52 -11.72 7.99
N LEU A 121 1.11 -10.64 8.49
CA LEU A 121 1.87 -9.70 7.66
C LEU A 121 2.92 -10.41 6.78
N LYS A 122 3.61 -11.42 7.34
CA LYS A 122 4.62 -12.20 6.61
C LYS A 122 4.05 -12.85 5.36
N ASP A 123 2.84 -13.41 5.44
CA ASP A 123 2.20 -14.10 4.33
C ASP A 123 1.86 -13.11 3.19
N VAL A 124 1.39 -11.90 3.55
CA VAL A 124 1.17 -10.81 2.58
C VAL A 124 2.48 -10.37 1.94
N VAL A 125 3.52 -10.08 2.74
CA VAL A 125 4.83 -9.63 2.22
C VAL A 125 5.46 -10.67 1.29
N GLU A 126 5.37 -11.95 1.64
CA GLU A 126 5.86 -13.04 0.80
C GLU A 126 5.09 -13.13 -0.53
N LEU A 127 3.76 -12.98 -0.50
CA LEU A 127 2.94 -12.94 -1.72
C LEU A 127 3.33 -11.74 -2.60
N ILE A 128 3.45 -10.54 -2.02
CA ILE A 128 3.86 -9.32 -2.73
C ILE A 128 5.25 -9.50 -3.35
N ALA A 129 6.19 -10.16 -2.66
CA ALA A 129 7.49 -10.51 -3.23
C ALA A 129 7.37 -11.45 -4.43
N ARG A 130 6.54 -12.49 -4.34
CA ARG A 130 6.27 -13.42 -5.44
C ARG A 130 5.57 -12.75 -6.64
N MET A 131 4.79 -11.69 -6.41
CA MET A 131 4.19 -10.85 -7.46
C MET A 131 5.20 -9.94 -8.18
N GLY A 132 6.47 -9.90 -7.73
CA GLY A 132 7.46 -8.93 -8.22
C GLY A 132 7.27 -7.52 -7.64
N LEU A 133 6.46 -7.38 -6.59
CA LEU A 133 6.15 -6.10 -5.93
C LEU A 133 6.89 -5.95 -4.58
N GLY A 134 7.79 -6.88 -4.24
CA GLY A 134 8.32 -7.16 -2.90
C GLY A 134 8.93 -6.01 -2.11
N ASP A 135 9.55 -5.03 -2.76
CA ASP A 135 9.89 -3.76 -2.11
C ASP A 135 9.11 -2.65 -2.82
N THR A 136 8.10 -2.11 -2.13
CA THR A 136 7.18 -1.09 -2.68
C THR A 136 7.91 0.22 -3.05
N LYS A 137 9.17 0.38 -2.66
CA LYS A 137 9.99 1.56 -2.93
C LYS A 137 10.24 1.82 -4.42
N HIS A 138 10.29 0.77 -5.24
CA HIS A 138 10.49 0.93 -6.69
C HIS A 138 9.18 1.00 -7.48
N ASN A 139 8.13 0.35 -6.97
CA ASN A 139 6.83 0.28 -7.64
C ASN A 139 5.94 1.47 -7.32
N ILE A 140 6.21 2.18 -6.21
CA ILE A 140 5.50 3.38 -5.82
C ILE A 140 6.55 4.46 -5.61
N ILE A 141 6.53 5.46 -6.49
CA ILE A 141 7.43 6.62 -6.41
C ILE A 141 6.69 7.75 -5.72
N GLY A 142 7.15 8.09 -4.51
CA GLY A 142 6.55 9.14 -3.68
C GLY A 142 7.12 10.52 -4.00
N GLN A 143 6.47 11.54 -3.47
CA GLN A 143 7.01 12.90 -3.51
C GLN A 143 8.37 12.95 -2.81
N GLY A 144 9.37 13.55 -3.46
CA GLY A 144 10.74 13.66 -2.94
C GLY A 144 11.59 12.39 -3.05
N GLU A 145 11.05 11.26 -3.54
CA GLU A 145 11.87 10.07 -3.82
C GLU A 145 12.84 10.33 -4.99
N VAL A 146 12.40 11.05 -6.03
CA VAL A 146 13.29 11.44 -7.15
C VAL A 146 14.45 12.31 -6.65
N ASP A 147 14.17 13.31 -5.81
CA ASP A 147 15.20 14.17 -5.23
C ASP A 147 16.16 13.36 -4.35
N ARG A 148 15.64 12.39 -3.58
CA ARG A 148 16.47 11.49 -2.78
C ARG A 148 17.45 10.69 -3.65
N TRP A 149 17.02 10.20 -4.82
CA TRP A 149 17.88 9.47 -5.75
C TRP A 149 18.97 10.36 -6.36
N LEU A 150 18.62 11.61 -6.69
CA LEU A 150 19.57 12.56 -7.24
C LEU A 150 20.64 12.95 -6.21
N LEU A 151 20.24 13.12 -4.94
CA LEU A 151 21.10 13.55 -3.84
C LEU A 151 21.74 12.40 -3.04
N SER A 152 21.44 11.15 -3.40
CA SER A 152 21.95 9.95 -2.70
C SER A 152 23.47 9.83 -2.79
N SER A 153 24.11 9.37 -1.72
CA SER A 153 25.53 9.01 -1.79
C SER A 153 25.77 7.84 -2.76
N PRO A 154 26.99 7.62 -3.28
CA PRO A 154 27.30 6.45 -4.12
C PRO A 154 26.94 5.11 -3.46
N ARG A 155 27.07 5.03 -2.13
CA ARG A 155 26.68 3.85 -1.34
C ARG A 155 25.17 3.64 -1.37
N ASP A 156 24.38 4.67 -1.04
CA ASP A 156 22.92 4.57 -1.03
C ASP A 156 22.37 4.26 -2.43
N ARG A 157 22.97 4.86 -3.46
CA ARG A 157 22.61 4.58 -4.86
C ARG A 157 22.90 3.13 -5.25
N LYS A 158 24.03 2.57 -4.78
CA LYS A 158 24.34 1.15 -4.97
C LYS A 158 23.29 0.27 -4.29
N GLU A 159 22.92 0.55 -3.04
CA GLU A 159 21.89 -0.21 -2.32
C GLU A 159 20.53 -0.17 -3.06
N ILE A 160 20.12 1.01 -3.56
CA ILE A 160 18.92 1.18 -4.39
C ILE A 160 18.99 0.33 -5.67
N LEU A 161 20.15 0.28 -6.33
CA LEU A 161 20.34 -0.53 -7.55
C LEU A 161 20.33 -2.03 -7.25
N GLU A 162 21.00 -2.47 -6.18
CA GLU A 162 21.01 -3.87 -5.75
C GLU A 162 19.58 -4.34 -5.41
N GLU A 163 18.78 -3.48 -4.79
CA GLU A 163 17.37 -3.73 -4.51
C GLU A 163 16.53 -3.83 -5.79
N ALA A 164 16.71 -2.91 -6.74
CA ALA A 164 16.02 -2.92 -8.04
C ALA A 164 16.37 -4.15 -8.90
N LEU A 165 17.58 -4.68 -8.75
CA LEU A 165 18.04 -5.91 -9.40
C LEU A 165 17.60 -7.19 -8.67
N GLY A 166 16.89 -7.06 -7.53
CA GLY A 166 16.45 -8.21 -6.73
C GLY A 166 17.59 -8.94 -6.00
N LEU A 167 18.77 -8.33 -5.87
CA LEU A 167 19.96 -8.98 -5.29
C LEU A 167 19.86 -9.15 -3.77
N LYS A 168 18.92 -8.44 -3.13
CA LYS A 168 18.66 -8.50 -1.70
C LYS A 168 18.35 -9.92 -1.21
N VAL A 169 17.71 -10.75 -2.04
CA VAL A 169 17.39 -12.16 -1.73
C VAL A 169 18.66 -12.97 -1.47
N TYR A 170 19.78 -12.63 -2.11
CA TYR A 170 21.07 -13.31 -1.93
C TYR A 170 21.90 -12.75 -0.75
N GLN A 171 21.48 -11.64 -0.16
CA GLN A 171 22.12 -11.03 1.01
C GLN A 171 21.45 -11.43 2.33
N LEU A 172 20.23 -11.99 2.27
CA LEU A 172 19.54 -12.64 3.39
C LEU A 172 20.22 -14.00 3.67
N LYS A 173 21.32 -13.98 4.42
CA LYS A 173 21.90 -15.18 5.05
C LYS A 173 21.12 -15.57 6.29
#